data_AF-A0A958FER0-F1
#
_entry.id   AF-A0A958FER0-F1
#
_cell.length_a   1.000
_cell.length_b   1.000
_cell.length_c   1.000
_cell.angle_alpha   90.00
_cell.angle_beta   90.00
_cell.angle_gamma   90.00
#
_symmetry.space_group_name_H-M   'P 1'
#
loop_
_entity.id
_entity.type
_entity.pdbx_description
1 polymer ?
#
loop_
_entity_poly.entity_id
_entity_poly.type
_entity_poly.pdbx_seq_one_letter_code
_entity_poly.pdbx_strand_id
1 'polypeptide(L)'
;MKIRVIRVIRVLYRQCPPVLTVGLGLLLSLNVLAQSNLRLSGQVYDRHSRLPLAGVNVEVAGTPYGAVSDADGFFQVENIPPGSYTLRFSMIGYHDARQ
;
A
#
# COMPACT_ATOMS: atom_id res chain seq x y z
N MET A 1 4.12 -14.07 25.99
CA MET A 1 3.63 -12.86 25.30
C MET A 1 3.62 -13.12 23.79
N LYS A 2 2.42 -13.19 23.19
CA LYS A 2 2.04 -13.19 21.75
C LYS A 2 2.75 -14.14 20.76
N ILE A 3 2.33 -15.40 20.83
CA ILE A 3 1.88 -16.33 19.75
C ILE A 3 2.34 -16.02 18.30
N ARG A 4 3.20 -16.90 17.75
CA ARG A 4 3.36 -17.13 16.30
C ARG A 4 2.40 -18.24 15.88
N VAL A 5 1.45 -17.96 14.99
CA VAL A 5 0.69 -19.02 14.29
C VAL A 5 1.25 -19.15 12.89
N ILE A 6 2.15 -20.11 12.70
CA ILE A 6 2.47 -20.67 11.38
C ILE A 6 1.64 -21.95 11.30
N ARG A 7 0.48 -21.90 10.65
CA ARG A 7 -0.31 -23.11 10.37
C ARG A 7 -0.16 -23.43 8.89
N VAL A 8 0.85 -24.24 8.58
CA VAL A 8 0.92 -25.02 7.35
C VAL A 8 -0.26 -26.00 7.42
N ILE A 9 -1.35 -25.69 6.73
CA ILE A 9 -2.52 -26.57 6.66
C ILE A 9 -2.17 -27.69 5.70
N ARG A 10 -1.69 -28.81 6.26
CA ARG A 10 -1.54 -30.08 5.56
C ARG A 10 -2.95 -30.64 5.32
N VAL A 11 -3.54 -30.31 4.18
CA VAL A 11 -4.87 -30.79 3.76
C VAL A 11 -4.77 -32.28 3.44
N LEU A 12 -5.16 -33.13 4.39
CA LEU A 12 -5.33 -34.57 4.16
C LEU A 12 -6.64 -34.79 3.40
N TYR A 13 -6.52 -35.07 2.10
CA TYR A 13 -7.61 -35.42 1.19
C TYR A 13 -8.09 -36.86 1.46
N ARG A 14 -9.31 -37.01 1.97
CA ARG A 14 -10.01 -38.32 1.96
C ARG A 14 -11.47 -38.13 1.55
N GLN A 15 -11.72 -38.44 0.26
CA GLN A 15 -12.91 -39.05 -0.34
C GLN A 15 -14.30 -38.41 -0.07
N CYS A 16 -14.81 -37.62 -1.02
CA CYS A 16 -16.23 -37.45 -1.39
C CYS A 16 -16.31 -36.86 -2.83
N PRO A 17 -17.38 -37.10 -3.62
CA PRO A 17 -17.32 -37.40 -5.06
C PRO A 17 -16.98 -36.23 -6.02
N PRO A 18 -16.41 -36.51 -7.21
CA PRO A 18 -15.78 -35.52 -8.11
C PRO A 18 -16.75 -34.59 -8.87
N VAL A 19 -18.05 -34.62 -8.58
CA VAL A 19 -19.06 -33.85 -9.32
C VAL A 19 -19.28 -32.45 -8.73
N LEU A 20 -19.00 -32.25 -7.44
CA LEU A 20 -19.13 -30.94 -6.79
C LEU A 20 -17.98 -29.96 -7.09
N THR A 21 -16.83 -30.48 -7.55
CA THR A 21 -15.60 -29.70 -7.72
C THR A 21 -15.63 -28.77 -8.93
N VAL A 22 -16.47 -29.06 -9.94
CA VAL A 22 -16.52 -28.27 -11.19
C VAL A 22 -17.36 -27.00 -11.03
N GLY A 23 -18.47 -27.05 -10.26
CA GLY A 23 -19.36 -25.90 -10.07
C GLY A 23 -18.77 -24.81 -9.16
N LEU A 24 -17.96 -25.20 -8.17
CA LEU A 24 -17.36 -24.26 -7.21
C LEU A 24 -16.15 -23.50 -7.80
N GLY A 25 -15.50 -24.05 -8.83
CA GLY A 25 -14.39 -23.39 -9.52
C GLY A 25 -14.81 -22.17 -10.35
N LEU A 26 -16.04 -22.15 -10.86
CA LEU A 26 -16.53 -21.08 -11.74
C LEU A 26 -16.85 -19.77 -10.97
N LEU A 27 -17.10 -19.87 -9.66
CA LEU A 27 -17.36 -18.71 -8.79
C LEU A 27 -16.08 -18.11 -8.19
N LEU A 28 -14.95 -18.81 -8.23
CA LEU A 28 -13.67 -18.35 -7.69
C LEU A 28 -12.89 -17.43 -8.66
N SER A 29 -13.22 -17.44 -9.95
CA SER A 29 -12.52 -16.65 -10.98
C SER A 29 -12.86 -15.15 -10.95
N LEU A 30 -13.93 -14.73 -10.27
CA LEU A 30 -14.37 -13.32 -10.23
C LEU A 30 -13.59 -12.45 -9.23
N ASN A 31 -12.80 -13.05 -8.34
CA ASN A 31 -12.02 -12.29 -7.36
C ASN A 31 -10.68 -11.76 -7.90
N VAL A 32 -10.33 -12.04 -9.16
CA VAL A 32 -9.03 -11.64 -9.72
C VAL A 32 -8.98 -10.19 -10.20
N LEU A 33 -10.13 -9.50 -10.32
CA LEU A 33 -10.20 -8.08 -10.73
C LEU A 33 -10.17 -7.08 -9.55
N ALA A 34 -10.05 -7.54 -8.31
CA ALA A 34 -9.88 -6.66 -7.16
C ALA A 34 -8.40 -6.30 -6.92
N GLN A 35 -7.68 -5.88 -7.96
CA GLN A 35 -6.37 -5.25 -7.82
C GLN A 35 -6.59 -3.90 -7.13
N SER A 36 -6.70 -3.93 -5.80
CA SER A 36 -6.94 -2.76 -4.97
C SER A 36 -5.76 -1.81 -5.14
N ASN A 37 -5.98 -0.76 -5.92
CA ASN A 37 -5.13 0.42 -5.94
C ASN A 37 -4.75 0.80 -4.51
N LEU A 38 -3.45 0.95 -4.27
CA LEU A 38 -2.94 1.42 -2.99
C LEU A 38 -3.13 2.94 -2.89
N ARG A 39 -3.55 3.35 -1.70
CA ARG A 39 -3.54 4.75 -1.27
C ARG A 39 -2.40 4.90 -0.27
N LEU A 40 -1.49 5.80 -0.57
CA LEU A 40 -0.42 6.22 0.32
C LEU A 40 -0.84 7.55 0.95
N SER A 41 -0.86 7.61 2.28
CA SER A 41 -1.19 8.84 3.00
C SER A 41 -0.32 8.99 4.23
N GLY A 42 0.01 10.21 4.58
CA GLY A 42 0.83 10.51 5.74
C GLY A 42 0.87 12.00 6.06
N GLN A 43 1.66 12.37 7.05
CA GLN A 43 1.90 13.75 7.43
C GLN A 43 3.41 14.05 7.38
N VAL A 44 3.74 15.24 6.89
CA VAL A 44 5.10 15.78 6.86
C VAL A 44 5.23 16.86 7.91
N TYR A 45 6.25 16.73 8.75
CA TYR A 45 6.58 17.67 9.81
C TYR A 45 8.06 18.00 9.80
N ASP A 46 8.38 19.22 10.20
CA ASP A 46 9.77 19.64 10.40
C ASP A 46 10.37 18.93 11.61
N ARG A 47 11.61 18.45 11.47
CA ARG A 47 12.28 17.68 12.53
C ARG A 47 12.58 18.54 13.76
N HIS A 48 12.87 19.83 13.58
CA HIS A 48 13.33 20.70 14.66
C HIS A 48 12.16 21.32 15.44
N SER A 49 11.24 21.93 14.71
CA SER A 49 10.09 22.65 15.24
C SER A 49 8.88 21.74 15.51
N ARG A 50 8.85 20.53 14.92
CA ARG A 50 7.69 19.63 14.94
C ARG A 50 6.41 20.25 14.37
N LEU A 51 6.55 21.30 13.58
CA LEU A 51 5.45 21.95 12.88
C LEU A 51 5.12 21.21 11.58
N PRO A 52 3.85 21.14 11.18
CA PRO A 52 3.47 20.60 9.89
C PRO A 52 4.07 21.43 8.75
N LEU A 53 4.48 20.75 7.68
CA LEU A 53 5.06 21.39 6.51
C LEU A 53 4.10 21.31 5.32
N ALA A 54 3.62 22.48 4.91
CA ALA A 54 2.78 22.65 3.73
C ALA A 54 3.62 22.83 2.46
N GLY A 55 3.10 22.36 1.32
CA GLY A 55 3.75 22.54 0.02
C GLY A 55 4.96 21.63 -0.20
N VAL A 56 5.08 20.53 0.56
CA VAL A 56 6.08 19.49 0.33
C VAL A 56 5.62 18.64 -0.85
N ASN A 57 6.47 18.54 -1.87
CA ASN A 57 6.23 17.67 -3.00
C ASN A 57 6.62 16.23 -2.63
N VAL A 58 5.65 15.32 -2.71
CA VAL A 58 5.80 13.89 -2.45
C VAL A 58 5.73 13.17 -3.79
N GLU A 59 6.85 12.60 -4.21
CA GLU A 59 6.95 11.88 -5.48
C GLU A 59 7.26 10.40 -5.23
N VAL A 60 6.55 9.53 -5.94
CA VAL A 60 6.82 8.10 -5.96
C VAL A 60 7.85 7.83 -7.07
N ALA A 61 9.09 7.56 -6.68
CA ALA A 61 10.21 7.50 -7.61
C ALA A 61 9.99 6.50 -8.75
N GLY A 62 10.24 6.95 -9.98
CA GLY A 62 10.09 6.12 -11.18
C GLY A 62 8.64 5.96 -11.65
N THR A 63 7.70 6.72 -11.09
CA THR A 63 6.28 6.70 -11.49
C THR A 63 5.76 8.13 -11.66
N PRO A 64 4.64 8.33 -12.38
CA PRO A 64 3.98 9.63 -12.45
C PRO A 64 3.12 9.94 -11.21
N TYR A 65 3.12 9.08 -10.19
CA TYR A 65 2.33 9.28 -8.99
C TYR A 65 3.03 10.23 -8.01
N GLY A 66 2.27 11.19 -7.51
CA GLY A 66 2.75 12.13 -6.51
C GLY A 66 1.60 12.93 -5.90
N ALA A 67 1.91 13.67 -4.85
CA ALA A 67 0.99 14.57 -4.17
C ALA A 67 1.77 15.74 -3.57
N VAL A 68 1.05 16.79 -3.20
CA VAL A 68 1.61 17.93 -2.45
C VAL A 68 0.95 17.96 -1.09
N SER A 69 1.73 18.23 -0.04
CA SER A 69 1.18 18.36 1.31
C SER A 69 0.34 19.63 1.48
N ASP A 70 -0.76 19.52 2.24
CA ASP A 70 -1.65 20.63 2.57
C ASP A 70 -1.14 21.49 3.74
N ALA A 71 -1.95 22.45 4.20
CA ALA A 71 -1.63 23.36 5.30
C ALA A 71 -1.30 22.64 6.62
N ASP A 72 -1.88 21.46 6.84
CA ASP A 72 -1.65 20.62 8.02
C ASP A 72 -0.53 19.58 7.78
N GLY A 73 0.18 19.71 6.66
CA GLY A 73 1.27 18.82 6.26
C GLY A 73 0.80 17.44 5.81
N PHE A 74 -0.50 17.24 5.61
CA PHE A 74 -1.06 15.96 5.18
C PHE A 74 -0.92 15.80 3.66
N PHE A 75 -0.54 14.59 3.22
CA PHE A 75 -0.44 14.24 1.81
C PHE A 75 -1.17 12.93 1.54
N GLN A 76 -1.65 12.79 0.30
CA GLN A 76 -2.35 11.61 -0.15
C GLN A 76 -2.10 11.35 -1.63
N VAL A 77 -1.50 10.19 -1.92
CA VAL A 77 -1.30 9.68 -3.28
C VAL A 77 -2.23 8.49 -3.47
N GLU A 78 -3.06 8.56 -4.51
CA GLU A 78 -4.05 7.54 -4.83
C GLU A 78 -3.65 6.75 -6.08
N ASN A 79 -4.31 5.61 -6.29
CA ASN A 79 -4.17 4.81 -7.52
C ASN A 79 -2.75 4.33 -7.80
N ILE A 80 -1.98 4.06 -6.74
CA ILE A 80 -0.65 3.46 -6.86
C ILE A 80 -0.84 1.94 -7.01
N PRO A 81 -0.33 1.30 -8.07
CA PRO A 81 -0.33 -0.15 -8.17
C PRO A 81 0.42 -0.79 -6.99
N PRO A 82 0.07 -2.01 -6.56
CA PRO A 82 0.85 -2.69 -5.52
C PRO A 82 2.29 -2.95 -5.98
N GLY A 83 3.26 -2.51 -5.19
CA GLY A 83 4.68 -2.61 -5.52
C GLY A 83 5.58 -2.07 -4.41
N SER A 84 6.89 -2.25 -4.55
CA SER A 84 7.88 -1.56 -3.72
C SER A 84 8.29 -0.27 -4.39
N TYR A 85 8.08 0.86 -3.72
CA TYR A 85 8.41 2.18 -4.23
C TYR A 85 9.28 2.93 -3.23
N THR A 86 10.14 3.80 -3.75
CA THR A 86 10.89 4.77 -2.96
C THR A 86 10.17 6.10 -2.99
N LEU A 87 10.01 6.75 -1.84
CA LEU A 87 9.37 8.05 -1.77
C LEU A 87 10.42 9.15 -1.70
N ARG A 88 10.22 10.20 -2.49
CA ARG A 88 11.06 11.39 -2.50
C ARG A 88 10.24 12.58 -2.04
N PHE A 89 10.70 13.20 -0.96
CA PHE A 89 10.10 14.41 -0.40
C PHE A 89 11.03 15.58 -0.74
N SER A 90 10.52 16.56 -1.48
CA SER A 90 11.26 17.77 -1.85
C SER A 90 10.45 19.03 -1.51
N MET A 91 11.15 20.03 -0.99
CA MET A 91 10.57 21.33 -0.66
C MET A 91 11.65 22.39 -0.84
N ILE A 92 11.29 23.54 -1.40
CA ILE A 92 12.24 24.64 -1.63
C ILE A 92 12.78 25.11 -0.27
N GLY A 93 14.11 25.15 -0.14
CA GLY A 93 14.79 25.55 1.10
C GLY A 93 14.95 24.44 2.13
N TYR A 94 14.48 23.23 1.86
CA TYR A 94 14.71 22.04 2.70
C TYR A 94 15.59 21.02 1.97
N HIS A 95 16.43 20.32 2.73
CA HIS A 95 17.22 19.21 2.18
C HIS A 95 16.34 17.98 1.94
N ASP A 96 16.50 17.34 0.78
CA ASP A 96 15.73 16.16 0.38
C ASP A 96 15.77 15.05 1.44
N ALA A 97 14.59 14.60 1.88
CA ALA A 97 14.45 13.40 2.69
C ALA A 97 14.15 12.20 1.77
N ARG A 98 14.98 11.16 1.84
CA ARG A 98 14.77 9.88 1.13
C ARG A 98 14.31 8.82 2.13
N GLN A 99 13.19 8.14 1.86
CA GLN A 99 12.63 7.06 2.68
C GLN A 99 12.24 5.85 1.84
#